data_AF-A0A1B0C8L7-F1
#
_entry.id   AF-A0A1B0C8L7-F1
#
_cell.length_a   1.000
_cell.length_b   1.000
_cell.length_c   1.000
_cell.angle_alpha   90.00
_cell.angle_beta   90.00
_cell.angle_gamma   90.00
#
_symmetry.space_group_name_H-M   'P 1'
#
loop_
_entity.id
_entity.type
_entity.pdbx_description
1 polymer ?
#
loop_
_entity_poly.entity_id
_entity_poly.type
_entity_poly.pdbx_seq_one_letter_code
_entity_poly.pdbx_strand_id
1 'polypeptide(L)'
;MYGFVNYALELLVIKNFGLQIWNQIKKKAEVTMEGQFLVRQIYDDEITYNLIGAAVEILEIPADAILELFGKTFFEFCQDSGYDKILQVLGATPRDFLQNLDALHDHLGTLYPGMRAPSFRCTESESGLKLHYYSERPGLEHIVIGI
;
A
#
# COMPACT_ATOMS: atom_id res chain seq x y z
N MET A 1 9.76 -4.24 -1.56
CA MET A 1 8.67 -4.12 -0.57
C MET A 1 8.29 -5.50 -0.02
N TYR A 2 7.58 -5.60 1.11
CA TYR A 2 7.04 -6.91 1.53
C TYR A 2 6.01 -7.42 0.52
N GLY A 3 6.02 -8.74 0.28
CA GLY A 3 5.07 -9.41 -0.61
C GLY A 3 3.63 -9.22 -0.18
N PHE A 4 3.37 -8.89 1.10
CA PHE A 4 2.05 -8.47 1.58
C PHE A 4 1.47 -7.32 0.74
N VAL A 5 2.29 -6.32 0.38
CA VAL A 5 1.83 -5.16 -0.40
C VAL A 5 1.64 -5.54 -1.87
N ASN A 6 2.58 -6.30 -2.46
CA ASN A 6 2.45 -6.77 -3.84
C ASN A 6 1.26 -7.73 -4.02
N TYR A 7 0.98 -8.55 -3.01
CA TYR A 7 -0.18 -9.44 -2.99
C TYR A 7 -1.49 -8.64 -2.90
N ALA A 8 -1.53 -7.59 -2.07
CA ALA A 8 -2.68 -6.68 -2.04
C ALA A 8 -2.90 -6.00 -3.41
N LEU A 9 -1.82 -5.64 -4.12
CA LEU A 9 -1.91 -5.03 -5.45
C LEU A 9 -2.45 -6.04 -6.48
N GLU A 10 -1.96 -7.30 -6.43
CA GLU A 10 -2.51 -8.41 -7.22
C GLU A 10 -4.02 -8.58 -6.97
N LEU A 11 -4.44 -8.62 -5.71
CA LEU A 11 -5.85 -8.74 -5.34
C LEU A 11 -6.69 -7.54 -5.80
N LEU A 12 -6.18 -6.31 -5.69
CA LEU A 12 -6.83 -5.12 -6.22
C LEU A 12 -7.14 -5.31 -7.71
N VAL A 13 -6.13 -5.69 -8.50
CA VAL A 13 -6.28 -5.83 -9.94
C VAL A 13 -7.26 -6.95 -10.27
N ILE A 14 -7.15 -8.10 -9.60
CA ILE A 14 -8.05 -9.23 -9.83
C ILE A 14 -9.50 -8.87 -9.46
N LYS A 15 -9.73 -8.18 -8.34
CA LYS A 15 -11.06 -7.78 -7.85
C LYS A 15 -11.75 -6.79 -8.80
N ASN A 16 -11.01 -5.83 -9.34
CA ASN A 16 -11.59 -4.73 -10.14
C ASN A 16 -11.53 -4.96 -11.65
N PHE A 17 -10.51 -5.65 -12.16
CA PHE A 17 -10.22 -5.80 -13.58
C PHE A 17 -10.10 -7.26 -14.04
N GLY A 18 -10.10 -8.21 -13.10
CA GLY A 18 -10.08 -9.64 -13.39
C GLY A 18 -8.69 -10.23 -13.62
N LEU A 19 -8.63 -11.56 -13.58
CA LEU A 19 -7.38 -12.33 -13.67
C LEU A 19 -6.64 -12.14 -15.00
N GLN A 20 -7.36 -11.93 -16.09
CA GLN A 20 -6.74 -11.74 -17.41
C GLN A 20 -5.93 -10.45 -17.48
N ILE A 21 -6.43 -9.37 -16.89
CA ILE A 21 -5.73 -8.08 -16.82
C ILE A 21 -4.52 -8.18 -15.89
N TRP A 22 -4.68 -8.84 -14.74
CA TRP A 22 -3.55 -9.13 -13.85
C TRP A 22 -2.41 -9.86 -14.58
N ASN A 23 -2.72 -10.90 -15.34
CA ASN A 23 -1.70 -11.65 -16.08
C ASN A 23 -0.99 -10.80 -17.13
N GLN A 24 -1.68 -9.86 -17.79
CA GLN A 24 -1.06 -8.92 -18.72
C GLN A 24 -0.11 -7.96 -18.00
N ILE A 25 -0.55 -7.41 -16.86
CA ILE A 25 0.25 -6.50 -16.03
C ILE A 25 1.50 -7.22 -15.52
N LYS A 26 1.34 -8.40 -14.92
CA LYS A 26 2.45 -9.22 -14.41
C LYS A 26 3.48 -9.55 -15.50
N LYS A 27 3.01 -9.88 -16.70
CA LYS A 27 3.88 -10.14 -17.86
C LYS A 27 4.63 -8.89 -18.30
N LYS A 28 3.94 -7.74 -18.38
CA LYS A 28 4.52 -6.47 -18.83
C LYS A 28 5.49 -5.88 -17.80
N ALA A 29 5.23 -6.08 -16.52
CA ALA A 29 6.12 -5.71 -15.41
C ALA A 29 7.33 -6.65 -15.25
N GLU A 30 7.51 -7.60 -16.16
CA GLU A 30 8.61 -8.58 -16.17
C GLU A 30 8.73 -9.40 -14.88
N VAL A 31 7.60 -9.62 -14.19
CA VAL A 31 7.57 -10.39 -12.95
C VAL A 31 7.61 -11.88 -13.26
N THR A 32 8.83 -12.45 -13.29
CA THR A 32 9.09 -13.87 -13.54
C THR A 32 8.91 -14.71 -12.27
N MET A 33 7.68 -14.86 -11.79
CA MET A 33 7.38 -15.81 -10.71
C MET A 33 6.09 -16.58 -10.99
N GLU A 34 6.07 -17.85 -10.62
CA GLU A 34 4.84 -18.65 -10.64
C GLU A 34 4.04 -18.43 -9.36
N GLY A 35 2.71 -18.44 -9.49
CA GLY A 35 1.80 -18.23 -8.35
C GLY A 35 1.75 -16.78 -7.86
N GLN A 36 1.41 -16.65 -6.57
CA GLN A 36 1.15 -15.39 -5.87
C GLN A 36 2.38 -14.90 -5.10
N PHE A 37 2.40 -13.61 -4.77
CA PHE A 37 3.41 -13.05 -3.88
C PHE A 37 3.36 -13.69 -2.48
N LEU A 38 4.53 -14.11 -1.98
CA LEU A 38 4.64 -14.64 -0.62
C LEU A 38 4.62 -13.49 0.38
N VAL A 39 3.57 -13.43 1.20
CA VAL A 39 3.29 -12.26 2.07
C VAL A 39 4.41 -11.91 3.06
N ARG A 40 5.20 -12.91 3.50
CA ARG A 40 6.32 -12.74 4.44
C ARG A 40 7.70 -12.60 3.78
N GLN A 41 7.76 -12.57 2.45
CA GLN A 41 9.00 -12.38 1.72
C GLN A 41 9.20 -10.90 1.39
N ILE A 42 10.45 -10.44 1.45
CA ILE A 42 10.84 -9.11 0.95
C ILE A 42 11.23 -9.25 -0.52
N TYR A 43 10.64 -8.39 -1.34
CA TYR A 43 10.94 -8.23 -2.76
C TYR A 43 11.65 -6.90 -2.98
N ASP A 44 12.25 -6.69 -4.14
CA ASP A 44 12.72 -5.35 -4.54
C ASP A 44 11.54 -4.38 -4.62
N ASP A 45 11.76 -3.10 -4.31
CA ASP A 45 10.75 -2.07 -4.50
C ASP A 45 10.47 -1.84 -6.00
N GLU A 46 11.46 -2.08 -6.87
CA GLU A 46 11.33 -2.01 -8.33
C GLU A 46 10.18 -2.88 -8.86
N ILE A 47 9.93 -4.04 -8.25
CA ILE A 47 8.80 -4.91 -8.61
C ILE A 47 7.46 -4.18 -8.42
N THR A 48 7.28 -3.46 -7.30
CA THR A 48 6.05 -2.71 -7.04
C THR A 48 5.90 -1.57 -8.05
N TYR A 49 6.97 -0.82 -8.33
CA TYR A 49 6.94 0.27 -9.31
C TYR A 49 6.65 -0.22 -10.73
N ASN A 50 7.28 -1.33 -11.16
CA ASN A 50 7.06 -1.92 -12.48
C ASN A 50 5.62 -2.42 -12.63
N LEU A 51 5.03 -3.00 -11.58
CA LEU A 51 3.62 -3.40 -11.58
C LEU A 51 2.68 -2.19 -11.76
N ILE A 52 2.94 -1.09 -11.05
CA ILE A 52 2.16 0.14 -11.19
C ILE A 52 2.33 0.73 -12.60
N GLY A 53 3.55 0.84 -13.11
CA GLY A 53 3.82 1.34 -14.46
C GLY A 53 3.15 0.50 -15.54
N ALA A 54 3.23 -0.82 -15.43
CA ALA A 54 2.53 -1.73 -16.33
C ALA A 54 1.00 -1.59 -16.24
N ALA A 55 0.46 -1.39 -15.03
CA ALA A 55 -0.96 -1.14 -14.83
C ALA A 55 -1.41 0.18 -15.46
N VAL A 56 -0.62 1.26 -15.35
CA VAL A 56 -0.90 2.55 -16.01
C VAL A 56 -1.07 2.37 -17.51
N GLU A 57 -0.14 1.67 -18.15
CA GLU A 57 -0.16 1.46 -19.59
C GLU A 57 -1.29 0.53 -20.06
N ILE A 58 -1.66 -0.49 -19.26
CA ILE A 58 -2.67 -1.48 -19.66
C ILE A 58 -4.09 -0.99 -19.35
N LEU A 59 -4.27 -0.30 -18.22
CA LEU A 59 -5.57 0.21 -17.79
C LEU A 59 -5.87 1.59 -18.35
N GLU A 60 -4.86 2.29 -18.86
CA GLU A 60 -4.93 3.70 -19.29
C GLU A 60 -5.40 4.63 -18.15
N ILE A 61 -5.08 4.26 -16.90
CA ILE A 61 -5.38 5.03 -15.70
C ILE A 61 -4.06 5.64 -15.17
N PRO A 62 -4.04 6.95 -14.85
CA PRO A 62 -2.88 7.59 -14.21
C PRO A 62 -2.42 6.88 -12.92
N ALA A 63 -1.11 6.94 -12.64
CA ALA A 63 -0.50 6.22 -11.51
C ALA A 63 -1.05 6.68 -10.16
N ASP A 64 -1.25 7.98 -9.98
CA ASP A 64 -1.88 8.59 -8.81
C ASP A 64 -3.27 7.99 -8.53
N ALA A 65 -4.13 7.91 -9.54
CA ALA A 65 -5.46 7.33 -9.41
C ALA A 65 -5.43 5.82 -9.09
N ILE A 66 -4.49 5.06 -9.66
CA ILE A 66 -4.29 3.64 -9.30
C ILE A 66 -3.83 3.51 -7.85
N LEU A 67 -2.91 4.36 -7.40
CA LEU A 67 -2.36 4.34 -6.04
C LEU A 67 -3.38 4.76 -4.99
N GLU A 68 -4.25 5.72 -5.28
CA GLU A 68 -5.38 6.09 -4.42
C GLU A 68 -6.38 4.93 -4.29
N LEU A 69 -6.74 4.30 -5.42
CA LEU A 69 -7.60 3.13 -5.41
C LEU A 69 -6.96 1.95 -4.64
N PHE A 70 -5.64 1.81 -4.76
CA PHE A 70 -4.87 0.85 -4.00
C PHE A 70 -4.89 1.15 -2.51
N GLY A 71 -4.70 2.40 -2.08
CA GLY A 71 -4.76 2.80 -0.66
C GLY A 71 -6.07 2.38 0.00
N LYS A 72 -7.20 2.67 -0.65
CA LYS A 72 -8.53 2.28 -0.16
C LYS A 72 -8.64 0.75 -0.02
N THR A 73 -8.25 0.01 -1.06
CA THR A 73 -8.35 -1.45 -1.07
C THR A 73 -7.37 -2.08 -0.08
N PHE A 74 -6.21 -1.46 0.13
CA PHE A 74 -5.20 -1.91 1.07
C PHE A 74 -5.69 -1.78 2.51
N PHE A 75 -6.43 -0.72 2.84
CA PHE A 75 -7.07 -0.59 4.15
C PHE A 75 -8.09 -1.71 4.40
N GLU A 76 -8.99 -1.96 3.44
CA GLU A 76 -9.95 -3.09 3.49
C GLU A 76 -9.21 -4.43 3.65
N PHE A 77 -8.15 -4.65 2.87
CA PHE A 77 -7.34 -5.86 2.93
C PHE A 77 -6.65 -6.05 4.28
N CYS A 78 -6.16 -4.98 4.91
CA CYS A 78 -5.58 -5.06 6.25
C CYS A 78 -6.62 -5.53 7.27
N GLN A 79 -7.85 -5.02 7.19
CA GLN A 79 -8.95 -5.45 8.08
C GLN A 79 -9.24 -6.95 7.89
N ASP A 80 -9.39 -7.40 6.64
CA ASP A 80 -9.67 -8.81 6.30
C ASP A 80 -8.51 -9.76 6.65
N SER A 81 -7.28 -9.25 6.69
CA SER A 81 -6.06 -10.01 7.01
C SER A 81 -5.79 -10.15 8.51
N GLY A 82 -6.74 -9.73 9.37
CA GLY A 82 -6.64 -9.86 10.82
C GLY A 82 -5.97 -8.69 11.53
N TYR A 83 -5.80 -7.55 10.84
CA TYR A 83 -5.37 -6.29 11.46
C TYR A 83 -6.55 -5.40 11.89
N ASP A 84 -7.79 -5.86 11.75
CA ASP A 84 -9.01 -5.14 12.15
C ASP A 84 -8.93 -4.58 13.59
N LYS A 85 -8.53 -5.42 14.55
CA LYS A 85 -8.44 -5.02 15.96
C LYS A 85 -7.36 -3.97 16.22
N ILE A 86 -6.20 -4.11 15.57
CA ILE A 86 -5.10 -3.15 15.77
C ILE A 86 -5.39 -1.82 15.07
N LEU A 87 -6.10 -1.84 13.94
CA LEU A 87 -6.55 -0.63 13.25
C LEU A 87 -7.59 0.15 14.08
N GLN A 88 -8.49 -0.55 14.79
CA GLN A 88 -9.50 0.09 15.64
C GLN A 88 -8.91 0.84 16.85
N VAL A 89 -7.71 0.46 17.31
CA VAL A 89 -7.07 1.13 18.46
C VAL A 89 -6.21 2.33 18.08
N LEU A 90 -6.06 2.63 16.78
CA LEU A 90 -5.29 3.79 16.32
C LEU A 90 -6.00 5.12 16.55
N GLY A 91 -7.30 5.10 16.83
CA GLY A 91 -8.06 6.27 17.24
C GLY A 91 -9.43 6.36 16.59
N ALA A 92 -10.24 7.28 17.11
CA ALA A 92 -11.62 7.50 16.65
C ALA A 92 -11.75 8.64 15.62
N THR A 93 -10.67 9.36 15.34
CA THR A 93 -10.62 10.45 14.37
C THR A 93 -9.51 10.22 13.34
N PRO A 94 -9.61 10.79 12.12
CA PRO A 94 -8.52 10.69 11.14
C PRO A 94 -7.19 11.22 11.66
N ARG A 95 -7.20 12.27 12.49
CA ARG A 95 -6.00 12.82 13.14
C ARG A 95 -5.33 11.79 14.04
N ASP A 96 -6.10 11.17 14.93
CA ASP A 96 -5.57 10.19 15.87
C ASP A 96 -5.05 8.97 15.12
N PHE A 97 -5.82 8.49 14.13
CA PHE A 97 -5.43 7.37 13.28
C PHE A 97 -4.07 7.64 12.61
N LEU A 98 -3.93 8.75 11.90
CA LEU A 98 -2.70 9.11 11.19
C LEU A 98 -1.52 9.33 12.13
N GLN A 99 -1.75 9.94 13.30
CA GLN A 99 -0.70 10.20 14.28
C GLN A 99 -0.18 8.92 14.96
N ASN A 100 -0.98 7.86 15.00
CA ASN A 100 -0.62 6.58 15.62
C ASN A 100 -0.09 5.54 14.62
N LEU A 101 -0.01 5.85 13.31
CA LEU A 101 0.52 4.92 12.30
C LEU A 101 2.00 4.55 12.56
N ASP A 102 2.81 5.46 13.09
CA ASP A 102 4.21 5.17 13.42
C ASP A 102 4.29 4.08 14.50
N ALA A 103 3.45 4.16 15.53
CA ALA A 103 3.38 3.15 16.59
C ALA A 103 2.89 1.79 16.06
N LEU A 104 1.93 1.78 15.12
CA LEU A 104 1.54 0.56 14.42
C LEU A 104 2.73 -0.03 13.66
N HIS A 105 3.43 0.78 12.87
CA HIS A 105 4.56 0.33 12.07
C HIS A 105 5.72 -0.18 12.92
N ASP A 106 6.00 0.45 14.06
CA ASP A 106 6.98 -0.04 15.03
C ASP A 106 6.61 -1.42 15.58
N HIS A 107 5.33 -1.61 15.94
CA HIS A 107 4.83 -2.92 16.37
C HIS A 107 4.96 -3.97 15.26
N LEU A 108 4.54 -3.65 14.04
CA LEU A 108 4.66 -4.54 12.89
C LEU A 108 6.12 -4.84 12.54
N GLY A 109 7.05 -3.90 12.75
CA GLY A 109 8.49 -4.11 12.57
C GLY A 109 9.06 -5.25 13.42
N THR A 110 8.44 -5.57 14.56
CA THR A 110 8.81 -6.74 15.37
C THR A 110 8.40 -8.08 14.74
N LEU A 111 7.36 -8.07 13.90
CA LEU A 111 6.81 -9.24 13.21
C LEU A 111 7.36 -9.39 11.78
N TYR A 112 7.84 -8.28 11.21
CA TYR A 112 8.33 -8.15 9.85
C TYR A 112 9.77 -7.62 9.84
N PRO A 113 10.78 -8.48 10.10
CA PRO A 113 12.18 -8.07 10.13
C PRO A 113 12.65 -7.47 8.80
N GLY A 114 13.16 -6.23 8.84
CA GLY A 114 13.57 -5.51 7.64
C GLY A 114 12.45 -4.68 7.00
N MET A 115 11.30 -4.54 7.68
CA MET A 115 10.27 -3.57 7.30
C MET A 115 10.85 -2.16 7.31
N ARG A 116 10.71 -1.48 6.16
CA ARG A 116 11.06 -0.07 5.99
C ARG A 116 9.75 0.70 5.82
N ALA A 117 9.22 1.19 6.94
CA ALA A 117 7.92 1.84 7.01
C ALA A 117 8.04 3.35 6.77
N PRO A 118 7.00 4.01 6.23
CA PRO A 118 6.91 5.47 6.25
C PRO A 118 6.62 5.99 7.67
N SER A 119 6.89 7.27 7.88
CA SER A 119 6.58 8.00 9.12
C SER A 119 5.58 9.13 8.85
N PHE A 120 4.68 9.34 9.81
CA PHE A 120 3.58 10.29 9.75
C PHE A 120 3.62 11.23 10.95
N ARG A 121 3.46 12.52 10.68
CA ARG A 121 3.27 13.52 11.72
C ARG A 121 2.12 14.43 11.36
N CYS A 122 1.25 14.70 12.33
CA CYS A 122 0.18 15.67 12.18
C CYS A 122 0.52 16.98 12.88
N THR A 123 0.24 18.11 12.22
CA THR A 123 0.27 19.46 12.83
C THR A 123 -1.00 20.21 12.48
N GLU A 124 -1.51 21.01 13.40
CA GLU A 124 -2.66 21.87 13.15
C GLU A 124 -2.28 23.04 12.22
N SER A 125 -3.21 23.43 11.36
CA SER A 125 -3.12 24.61 10.51
C SER A 125 -4.42 25.42 10.60
N GLU A 126 -4.39 26.68 10.15
CA GLU A 126 -5.56 27.57 10.16
C GLU A 126 -6.76 27.00 9.37
N SER A 127 -6.50 26.13 8.39
CA SER A 127 -7.50 25.54 7.50
C SER A 127 -7.75 24.06 7.75
N GLY A 128 -7.15 23.44 8.77
CA GLY A 128 -7.36 22.03 9.09
C GLY A 128 -6.13 21.30 9.60
N LEU A 129 -5.93 20.07 9.14
CA LEU A 129 -4.83 19.19 9.54
C LEU A 129 -3.76 19.18 8.44
N LYS A 130 -2.52 19.47 8.80
CA LYS A 130 -1.36 19.26 7.92
C LYS A 130 -0.70 17.93 8.26
N LEU A 131 -0.76 16.99 7.33
CA LEU A 131 -0.06 15.72 7.38
C LEU A 131 1.35 15.88 6.80
N HIS A 132 2.35 15.45 7.55
CA HIS A 132 3.73 15.33 7.09
C HIS A 132 4.01 13.84 6.86
N TYR A 133 4.30 13.49 5.62
CA TYR A 133 4.61 12.12 5.19
C TYR A 133 6.10 12.02 4.85
N TYR A 134 6.78 11.08 5.48
CA TYR A 134 8.20 10.81 5.26
C TYR A 134 8.38 9.37 4.82
N SER A 135 9.06 9.17 3.69
CA SER A 135 9.32 7.86 3.13
C SER A 135 10.61 7.89 2.33
N GLU A 136 11.37 6.80 2.38
CA GLU A 136 12.50 6.56 1.48
C GLU A 136 12.03 6.15 0.06
N ARG A 137 10.75 5.81 -0.10
CA ARG A 137 10.14 5.39 -1.36
C ARG A 137 9.40 6.57 -2.02
N PRO A 138 9.89 7.10 -3.15
CA PRO A 138 9.26 8.22 -3.84
C PRO A 138 7.97 7.81 -4.57
N GLY A 139 7.01 8.72 -4.68
CA GLY A 139 5.80 8.55 -5.51
C GLY A 139 4.69 7.69 -4.89
N LEU A 140 4.84 7.27 -3.63
CA LEU A 140 3.84 6.46 -2.93
C LEU A 140 2.87 7.28 -2.06
N GLU A 141 2.98 8.61 -2.07
CA GLU A 141 2.12 9.52 -1.31
C GLU A 141 0.63 9.37 -1.66
N HIS A 142 0.31 8.99 -2.89
CA HIS A 142 -1.08 8.78 -3.34
C HIS A 142 -1.74 7.57 -2.66
N ILE A 143 -0.96 6.59 -2.18
CA ILE A 143 -1.49 5.51 -1.33
C ILE A 143 -2.05 6.09 -0.04
N VAL A 144 -1.36 7.07 0.54
CA VAL A 144 -1.77 7.74 1.79
C VAL A 144 -3.06 8.53 1.58
N ILE A 145 -3.26 9.11 0.40
CA ILE A 145 -4.52 9.80 0.05
C ILE A 145 -5.69 8.82 -0.03
N GLY A 146 -5.44 7.60 -0.52
CA GLY A 146 -6.45 6.55 -0.63
C GLY A 146 -6.85 5.88 0.69
N ILE A 147 -5.98 5.92 1.71
CA ILE A 147 -6.22 5.40 3.07
C ILE A 147 -7.06 6.40 3.87
#